data_AF-A0A443RS12-F1
#
_entry.id   AF-A0A443RS12-F1
#
_cell.length_a   1.000
_cell.length_b   1.000
_cell.length_c   1.000
_cell.angle_alpha   90.00
_cell.angle_beta   90.00
_cell.angle_gamma   90.00
#
_symmetry.space_group_name_H-M   'P 1'
#
loop_
_entity.id
_entity.type
_entity.pdbx_description
1 polymer ?
#
loop_
_entity_poly.entity_id
_entity_poly.type
_entity_poly.pdbx_seq_one_letter_code
_entity_poly.pdbx_strand_id
1 'polypeptide(L)'
;MCGANGDQPMTFEWIKDGQKVFDRIHVKITTNKDESSLRLQSLQLNDAGNYTCIVKNAYGKQSQSVSLIVKAPVKWIKEPTDVRIKTGEIGFLECKATGSPTPSITWKGKGIR
;
A
#
# COMPACT_ATOMS: atom_id res chain seq x y z
N MET A 1 -1.58 1.94 -16.24
CA MET A 1 -2.13 2.70 -17.40
C MET A 1 -3.40 2.02 -17.83
N CYS A 2 -4.33 2.76 -18.42
CA CYS A 2 -5.62 2.27 -18.88
C CYS A 2 -5.86 2.84 -20.28
N GLY A 3 -5.88 1.98 -21.28
CA GLY A 3 -6.13 2.34 -22.68
C GLY A 3 -7.37 1.62 -23.19
N ALA A 4 -8.07 2.24 -24.13
CA ALA A 4 -9.24 1.67 -24.78
C ALA A 4 -9.27 2.06 -26.26
N ASN A 5 -9.84 1.18 -27.07
CA ASN A 5 -10.18 1.47 -28.46
C ASN A 5 -11.70 1.55 -28.57
N GLY A 6 -12.23 2.59 -29.20
CA GLY A 6 -13.67 2.76 -29.39
C GLY A 6 -14.06 4.11 -29.95
N ASP A 7 -15.36 4.27 -30.22
CA ASP A 7 -15.91 5.51 -30.75
C ASP A 7 -15.71 6.68 -29.78
N GLN A 8 -15.27 7.81 -30.34
CA GLN A 8 -14.97 9.05 -29.62
C GLN A 8 -16.23 9.92 -29.43
N PRO A 9 -16.28 10.80 -28.41
CA PRO A 9 -15.25 11.04 -27.39
C PRO A 9 -15.31 10.00 -26.25
N MET A 10 -14.17 9.39 -25.94
CA MET A 10 -13.99 8.58 -24.74
C MET A 10 -13.59 9.45 -23.55
N THR A 11 -14.07 9.10 -22.36
CA THR A 11 -13.70 9.76 -21.10
C THR A 11 -13.23 8.72 -20.09
N PHE A 12 -12.27 9.10 -19.27
CA PHE A 12 -11.63 8.22 -18.30
C PHE A 12 -11.81 8.74 -16.87
N GLU A 13 -12.01 7.81 -15.93
CA GLU A 13 -12.14 8.09 -14.50
C GLU A 13 -11.36 7.05 -13.70
N TRP A 14 -10.67 7.50 -12.65
CA TRP A 14 -9.98 6.64 -11.72
C TRP A 14 -10.71 6.59 -10.38
N ILE A 15 -10.86 5.38 -9.85
CA ILE A 15 -11.47 5.10 -8.54
C ILE A 15 -10.46 4.31 -7.71
N LYS A 16 -10.28 4.67 -6.44
CA LYS A 16 -9.54 3.91 -5.46
C LYS A 16 -10.49 3.50 -4.34
N ASP A 17 -10.63 2.20 -4.09
CA ASP A 17 -11.47 1.65 -3.02
C ASP A 17 -12.90 2.22 -3.00
N GLY A 18 -13.49 2.40 -4.19
CA GLY A 18 -14.82 2.97 -4.38
C GLY A 18 -14.89 4.50 -4.39
N GLN A 19 -13.81 5.21 -4.10
CA GLN A 19 -13.76 6.67 -4.10
C GLN A 19 -13.04 7.24 -5.33
N LYS A 20 -13.58 8.29 -5.93
CA LYS A 20 -12.98 8.94 -7.09
C LYS A 20 -11.63 9.56 -6.74
N VAL A 21 -10.64 9.32 -7.60
CA VAL A 21 -9.30 9.89 -7.50
C VAL A 21 -9.24 11.19 -8.30
N PHE A 22 -8.56 12.19 -7.74
CA PHE A 22 -8.34 13.49 -8.36
C PHE A 22 -6.86 13.84 -8.35
N ASP A 23 -6.45 14.77 -9.22
CA ASP A 23 -5.12 15.34 -9.16
C ASP A 23 -4.84 15.97 -7.79
N ARG A 24 -3.67 15.64 -7.23
CA ARG A 24 -3.15 16.13 -5.96
C ARG A 24 -1.66 16.45 -6.12
N ILE A 25 -0.98 16.71 -5.01
CA ILE A 25 0.48 16.91 -4.98
C ILE A 25 1.20 15.60 -5.35
N HIS A 26 0.84 14.47 -4.74
CA HIS A 26 1.48 13.18 -4.94
C HIS A 26 0.74 12.25 -5.94
N VAL A 27 -0.37 12.72 -6.52
CA VAL A 27 -1.20 11.98 -7.47
C VAL A 27 -1.35 12.82 -8.73
N LYS A 28 -0.98 12.27 -9.89
CA LYS A 28 -1.16 12.90 -11.19
C LYS A 28 -1.94 12.03 -12.15
N ILE A 29 -2.97 12.60 -12.77
CA ILE A 29 -3.77 11.95 -13.80
C ILE A 29 -3.47 12.63 -15.13
N THR A 30 -2.98 11.86 -16.10
CA THR A 30 -2.77 12.34 -17.47
C THR A 30 -3.64 11.54 -18.41
N THR A 31 -4.53 12.22 -19.13
CA THR A 31 -5.50 11.60 -20.04
C THR A 31 -5.39 12.22 -21.43
N ASN A 32 -5.39 11.37 -22.45
CA ASN A 32 -5.59 11.76 -23.84
C ASN A 32 -6.87 11.08 -24.38
N LYS A 33 -7.09 11.11 -25.70
CA LYS A 33 -8.31 10.56 -26.31
C LYS A 33 -8.46 9.03 -26.20
N ASP A 34 -7.36 8.29 -26.05
CA ASP A 34 -7.35 6.83 -26.15
C ASP A 34 -6.88 6.16 -24.84
N GLU A 35 -6.24 6.92 -23.96
CA GLU A 35 -5.70 6.40 -22.69
C GLU A 35 -5.71 7.41 -21.54
N SER A 36 -5.66 6.85 -20.33
CA SER A 36 -5.40 7.57 -19.09
C SER A 36 -4.35 6.87 -18.24
N SER A 37 -3.51 7.65 -17.59
CA SER A 37 -2.47 7.20 -16.68
C SER A 37 -2.63 7.87 -15.31
N LEU A 38 -2.52 7.06 -14.26
CA LEU A 38 -2.47 7.51 -12.87
C LEU A 38 -1.04 7.29 -12.36
N ARG A 39 -0.37 8.38 -12.01
CA ARG A 39 0.98 8.38 -11.44
C ARG A 39 0.93 8.75 -9.97
N LEU A 40 1.46 7.88 -9.12
CA LEU A 40 1.62 8.10 -7.69
C LEU A 40 3.11 8.36 -7.39
N GLN A 41 3.42 9.38 -6.62
CA GLN A 41 4.78 9.74 -6.22
C GLN A 41 4.94 9.58 -4.71
N SER A 42 6.15 9.21 -4.25
CA SER A 42 6.47 9.08 -2.82
C SER A 42 5.48 8.20 -2.03
N LEU A 43 5.21 7.01 -2.56
CA LEU A 43 4.21 6.07 -2.05
C LEU A 43 4.28 5.87 -0.53
N GLN A 44 3.11 5.90 0.10
CA GLN A 44 2.88 5.66 1.51
C GLN A 44 2.01 4.41 1.69
N LEU A 45 1.97 3.84 2.90
CA LEU A 45 1.16 2.64 3.18
C LEU A 45 -0.33 2.84 2.88
N ASN A 46 -0.85 4.05 3.10
CA ASN A 46 -2.24 4.39 2.81
C ASN A 46 -2.53 4.52 1.31
N ASP A 47 -1.52 4.49 0.42
CA ASP A 47 -1.73 4.44 -1.03
C ASP A 47 -2.09 3.02 -1.50
N ALA A 48 -1.82 1.99 -0.70
CA ALA A 48 -2.30 0.65 -1.00
C ALA A 48 -3.83 0.65 -1.14
N GLY A 49 -4.34 -0.18 -2.06
CA GLY A 49 -5.76 -0.26 -2.37
C GLY A 49 -6.04 -0.83 -3.75
N ASN A 50 -7.32 -0.98 -4.08
CA ASN A 50 -7.77 -1.42 -5.39
C ASN A 50 -8.11 -0.20 -6.26
N TYR A 51 -7.37 -0.04 -7.35
CA TYR A 51 -7.53 1.02 -8.33
C TYR A 51 -8.31 0.52 -9.52
N THR A 52 -9.41 1.20 -9.85
CA THR A 52 -10.24 0.93 -11.02
C THR A 52 -10.16 2.08 -11.99
N CYS A 53 -9.82 1.79 -13.24
CA CYS A 53 -10.05 2.72 -14.34
C CYS A 53 -11.40 2.42 -14.97
N ILE A 54 -12.19 3.46 -15.21
CA ILE A 54 -13.46 3.40 -15.94
C ILE A 54 -13.30 4.23 -17.21
N VAL A 55 -13.62 3.64 -18.35
CA VAL A 55 -13.71 4.32 -19.65
C VAL A 55 -15.16 4.31 -20.13
N LYS A 56 -15.64 5.42 -20.67
CA LYS A 56 -17.00 5.51 -21.26
C LYS A 56 -17.02 6.31 -22.55
N ASN A 57 -17.95 5.98 -23.44
CA ASN A 57 -18.37 6.79 -24.58
C ASN A 57 -19.92 6.84 -24.64
N ALA A 58 -20.49 7.30 -25.75
CA ALA A 58 -21.94 7.41 -25.93
C ALA A 58 -22.68 6.05 -25.92
N TYR A 59 -21.97 4.94 -26.16
CA TYR A 59 -22.56 3.62 -26.35
C TYR A 59 -22.37 2.70 -25.14
N GLY A 60 -21.54 3.07 -24.16
CA GLY A 60 -21.36 2.28 -22.96
C GLY A 60 -20.18 2.68 -22.09
N LYS A 61 -19.90 1.81 -21.10
CA LYS A 61 -18.74 1.92 -20.22
C LYS A 61 -18.07 0.56 -20.01
N GLN A 62 -16.76 0.58 -19.82
CA GLN A 62 -15.97 -0.57 -19.40
C GLN A 62 -15.06 -0.16 -18.25
N SER A 63 -14.66 -1.12 -17.42
CA SER A 63 -13.75 -0.86 -16.30
C SER A 63 -12.79 -2.01 -16.06
N GLN A 64 -11.59 -1.67 -15.59
CA GLN A 64 -10.56 -2.64 -15.20
C GLN A 64 -9.99 -2.27 -13.82
N SER A 65 -9.86 -3.25 -12.94
CA SER A 65 -9.28 -3.11 -11.60
C SER A 65 -7.87 -3.68 -11.50
N VAL A 66 -7.05 -3.08 -10.63
CA VAL A 66 -5.72 -3.57 -10.22
C VAL A 66 -5.48 -3.25 -8.75
N SER A 67 -4.87 -4.19 -8.02
CA SER A 67 -4.50 -3.97 -6.61
C SER A 67 -3.07 -3.46 -6.48
N LEU A 68 -2.90 -2.34 -5.80
CA LEU A 68 -1.60 -1.80 -5.41
C LEU A 68 -1.26 -2.25 -3.99
N ILE A 69 -0.11 -2.91 -3.83
CA ILE A 69 0.42 -3.32 -2.53
C ILE A 69 1.65 -2.45 -2.24
N VAL A 70 1.63 -1.73 -1.12
CA VAL A 70 2.78 -0.96 -0.62
C VAL A 70 3.37 -1.67 0.59
N LYS A 71 4.67 -2.00 0.49
CA LYS A 71 5.43 -2.69 1.55
C LYS A 71 6.33 -1.71 2.29
N ALA A 72 6.61 -2.01 3.54
CA ALA A 72 7.48 -1.21 4.40
C ALA A 72 8.51 -2.12 5.06
N PRO A 73 9.78 -1.68 5.16
CA PRO A 73 10.81 -2.45 5.83
C PRO A 73 10.49 -2.61 7.31
N VAL A 74 11.05 -3.67 7.91
CA VAL A 74 10.95 -3.87 9.35
C VAL A 74 11.71 -2.75 10.07
N LYS A 75 11.08 -2.16 11.07
CA LYS A 75 11.67 -1.15 11.95
C LYS A 75 11.38 -1.49 13.40
N TRP A 76 12.35 -1.24 14.26
CA TRP A 76 12.14 -1.38 15.71
C TRP A 76 11.23 -0.27 16.22
N ILE A 77 10.21 -0.67 16.98
CA ILE A 77 9.48 0.23 17.88
C ILE A 77 10.14 0.20 19.26
N LYS A 78 10.49 -1.00 19.72
CA LYS A 78 11.24 -1.23 20.95
C LYS A 78 12.24 -2.34 20.71
N GLU A 79 13.52 -1.96 20.68
CA GLU A 79 14.62 -2.89 20.59
C GLU A 79 14.75 -3.67 21.90
N PRO A 80 15.03 -4.98 21.82
CA PRO A 80 15.32 -5.76 23.03
C PRO A 80 16.65 -5.31 23.63
N THR A 81 16.65 -5.06 24.93
CA THR A 81 17.84 -4.66 25.70
C THR A 81 18.13 -5.69 26.78
N ASP A 82 19.38 -5.71 27.24
CA ASP A 82 19.76 -6.56 28.38
C ASP A 82 18.95 -6.18 29.63
N VAL A 83 18.45 -7.19 30.33
CA VAL A 83 17.74 -7.03 31.60
C VAL A 83 18.46 -7.85 32.67
N ARG A 84 18.68 -7.26 33.84
CA ARG A 84 19.28 -7.92 35.02
C ARG A 84 18.19 -8.11 36.07
N ILE A 85 17.96 -9.34 36.48
CA ILE A 85 16.82 -9.73 37.32
C ILE A 85 17.34 -10.65 38.41
N LYS A 86 16.86 -10.48 39.65
CA LYS A 86 17.33 -11.31 40.76
C LYS A 86 16.71 -12.70 40.68
N THR A 87 17.44 -13.67 41.20
CA THR A 87 16.95 -15.05 41.32
C THR A 87 15.63 -15.08 42.10
N GLY A 88 14.62 -15.76 41.55
CA GLY A 88 13.28 -15.86 42.13
C GLY A 88 12.32 -14.74 41.72
N GLU A 89 12.79 -13.69 41.04
CA GLU A 89 11.92 -12.64 40.49
C GLU A 89 11.45 -13.00 39.07
N ILE A 90 10.29 -12.45 38.70
CA ILE A 90 9.72 -12.61 37.35
C ILE A 90 10.31 -11.55 36.43
N GLY A 91 10.77 -11.99 35.26
CA GLY A 91 11.34 -11.14 34.23
C GLY A 91 10.56 -11.06 32.95
N PHE A 92 10.61 -9.89 32.31
CA PHE A 92 9.99 -9.64 31.01
C PHE A 92 11.04 -9.12 30.03
N LEU A 93 11.14 -9.78 28.87
CA LEU A 93 11.90 -9.29 27.73
C LEU A 93 10.91 -8.68 26.74
N GLU A 94 11.06 -7.39 26.47
CA GLU A 94 10.20 -6.68 25.53
C GLU A 94 10.89 -6.50 24.18
N CYS A 95 10.12 -6.73 23.11
CA CYS A 95 10.55 -6.55 21.74
C CYS A 95 9.33 -6.17 20.92
N LYS A 96 9.39 -5.05 20.18
CA LYS A 96 8.31 -4.58 19.32
C LYS A 96 8.89 -4.10 18.00
N ALA A 97 8.33 -4.56 16.90
CA ALA A 97 8.71 -4.16 15.55
C ALA A 97 7.48 -3.84 14.71
N THR A 98 7.65 -2.99 13.71
CA THR A 98 6.64 -2.64 12.70
C THR A 98 7.19 -2.95 11.31
N GLY A 99 6.30 -3.07 10.32
CA GLY A 99 6.62 -3.39 8.93
C GLY A 99 5.35 -3.73 8.14
N SER A 100 5.46 -3.80 6.82
CA SER A 100 4.38 -4.29 5.95
C SER A 100 4.96 -5.35 4.99
N PRO A 101 4.56 -6.63 5.11
CA PRO A 101 3.57 -7.16 6.06
C PRO A 101 4.03 -7.09 7.52
N THR A 102 3.10 -7.21 8.46
CA THR A 102 3.39 -7.17 9.90
C THR A 102 4.46 -8.22 10.25
N PRO A 103 5.57 -7.83 10.90
CA PRO A 103 6.65 -8.76 11.19
C PRO A 103 6.24 -9.77 12.27
N SER A 104 6.74 -11.00 12.14
CA SER A 104 6.68 -12.00 13.21
C SER A 104 7.91 -11.88 14.11
N ILE A 105 7.71 -11.87 15.44
CA ILE A 105 8.81 -11.77 16.42
C ILE A 105 9.07 -13.16 17.01
N THR A 106 10.33 -13.61 16.93
CA THR A 106 10.77 -14.88 17.49
C THR A 106 11.97 -14.67 18.41
N TRP A 107 11.93 -15.26 19.60
CA TRP A 107 13.03 -15.23 20.55
C TRP A 107 13.88 -16.50 20.43
N LYS A 108 15.20 -16.33 20.42
CA LYS A 108 16.15 -17.44 20.50
C LYS A 108 17.05 -17.25 21.70
N GLY A 109 16.81 -18.01 22.75
CA GLY A 109 17.74 -18.10 23.87
C GLY A 109 19.00 -18.84 23.45
N LYS A 110 20.17 -18.32 23.82
CA LYS A 110 21.36 -19.18 23.90
C LYS A 110 21.16 -20.06 25.12
N GLY A 111 20.91 -21.35 24.92
CA GLY A 111 20.77 -22.30 26.02
C GLY A 111 21.96 -22.17 26.97
N ILE A 112 21.67 -22.14 28.27
CA ILE A 112 22.69 -22.15 29.31
C ILE A 112 23.13 -23.63 29.41
N ARG A 113 24.39 -23.92 29.05
CA ARG A 113 25.02 -25.20 29.38
C ARG A 113 25.46 -25.19 30.83
#